data_AF-A0A964QBJ4-F1
#
_entry.id   AF-A0A964QBJ4-F1
#
_cell.length_a   1.000
_cell.length_b   1.000
_cell.length_c   1.000
_cell.angle_alpha   90.00
_cell.angle_beta   90.00
_cell.angle_gamma   90.00
#
_symmetry.space_group_name_H-M   'P 1'
#
loop_
_entity.id
_entity.type
_entity.pdbx_description
1 polymer ?
#
loop_
_entity_poly.entity_id
_entity_poly.type
_entity_poly.pdbx_seq_one_letter_code
_entity_poly.pdbx_strand_id
1 'polypeptide(L)'
;MNTRTIKSTNRMGMDVSVCKSGNHSHPLTIKPMVAKLVALGFVAMCNPAQFHARRNGTAFMSKSKSNPLPCPAKCNVFIAGTGGREHALAWKLKQSPRIGKLWVDPKANVGLRQLGEVCPQSLDPKNKFHFKRFLEKESIHLIVVGPETLLAAGFADQYHDPPKRLVFGPTQSASKLEWDKAWCKQVLRSAGVPMAEGRSFTQLEAALNYINSREDPLVVKATGLCAGKGVTVCANKIEAIAAATAALEKKSHGDAGSTIIIEERLHGQEISVLALVDGKTIWMLDACQDHKQVGEGDIGPNTGGMGAYSPTPLATNEVLHMIERDVFVPTLDALRREEIDFRGVLFAGIILTHGGPKVLEFNCRFGDPETQSLMARWKGDLLETLWLTASGQLDQANFSFEGATSCCVVVCAQGYPSKPRVGDTISGMDAAENLGASNQKIICFHAGTSLGSAGVAVTSGGRVIGVTAVAADLQKASALATQAASHIHFEGAFFRRDIGSRVLKSTLQSKR
;
A
#
# COMPACT_ATOMS: atom_id res chain seq x y z
N MET A 1 -48.76 -2.48 57.54
CA MET A 1 -50.20 -2.81 57.45
C MET A 1 -50.64 -2.75 56.00
N ASN A 2 -51.41 -3.75 55.55
CA ASN A 2 -52.34 -3.81 54.41
C ASN A 2 -51.97 -3.06 53.09
N THR A 3 -51.48 -3.73 52.04
CA THR A 3 -52.14 -4.69 51.09
C THR A 3 -53.05 -4.05 50.04
N ARG A 4 -52.80 -4.35 48.76
CA ARG A 4 -53.81 -4.98 47.89
C ARG A 4 -53.23 -5.76 46.70
N THR A 5 -53.62 -7.03 46.64
CA THR A 5 -53.42 -8.04 45.58
C THR A 5 -54.76 -8.12 44.78
N ILE A 6 -54.97 -8.79 43.63
CA ILE A 6 -54.34 -9.91 42.91
C ILE A 6 -54.72 -9.80 41.41
N LYS A 7 -53.90 -10.30 40.46
CA LYS A 7 -54.28 -11.42 39.56
C LYS A 7 -53.16 -11.90 38.63
N SER A 8 -53.20 -13.20 38.32
CA SER A 8 -52.18 -14.02 37.69
C SER A 8 -52.64 -14.63 36.37
N THR A 9 -51.71 -14.93 35.45
CA THR A 9 -51.84 -16.03 34.48
C THR A 9 -50.48 -16.63 34.14
N ASN A 10 -50.39 -17.97 34.18
CA ASN A 10 -49.18 -18.77 33.92
C ASN A 10 -48.86 -18.90 32.43
N ARG A 11 -47.57 -19.12 32.08
CA ARG A 11 -47.06 -20.44 31.59
C ARG A 11 -45.56 -20.41 31.20
N MET A 12 -44.82 -21.45 31.65
CA MET A 12 -43.56 -22.02 31.10
C MET A 12 -42.36 -21.06 30.90
N GLY A 13 -41.21 -21.19 31.56
CA GLY A 13 -40.78 -22.15 32.59
C GLY A 13 -40.05 -23.39 32.06
N MET A 14 -38.71 -23.33 31.95
CA MET A 14 -37.80 -24.35 32.49
C MET A 14 -36.32 -23.91 32.45
N ASP A 15 -35.71 -23.79 33.62
CA ASP A 15 -34.25 -23.69 33.80
C ASP A 15 -33.59 -25.07 33.74
N VAL A 16 -32.32 -25.11 33.34
CA VAL A 16 -31.45 -26.30 33.44
C VAL A 16 -30.85 -26.35 34.86
N SER A 17 -30.95 -27.49 35.53
CA SER A 17 -30.39 -27.68 36.88
C SER A 17 -29.39 -28.84 36.98
N VAL A 18 -28.57 -28.78 38.02
CA VAL A 18 -27.29 -29.48 38.17
C VAL A 18 -27.47 -30.89 38.74
N CYS A 19 -26.77 -31.88 38.17
CA CYS A 19 -26.69 -33.22 38.74
C CYS A 19 -25.70 -33.30 39.92
N LYS A 20 -26.11 -34.00 41.00
CA LYS A 20 -25.23 -34.47 42.08
C LYS A 20 -25.23 -36.00 42.18
N SER A 21 -24.12 -36.51 42.69
CA SER A 21 -23.73 -37.92 42.83
C SER A 21 -24.51 -38.73 43.88
N GLY A 22 -24.55 -40.06 43.72
CA GLY A 22 -24.89 -41.02 44.79
C GLY A 22 -24.72 -42.49 44.38
N ASN A 23 -23.93 -43.26 45.14
CA ASN A 23 -23.59 -44.68 44.88
C ASN A 23 -24.67 -45.67 45.35
N HIS A 24 -24.59 -46.92 44.84
CA HIS A 24 -24.82 -48.27 45.42
C HIS A 24 -25.38 -49.21 44.33
N SER A 25 -25.05 -50.51 44.18
CA SER A 25 -24.06 -51.41 44.81
C SER A 25 -23.83 -52.66 43.90
N HIS A 26 -22.67 -53.32 44.03
CA HIS A 26 -22.22 -54.55 43.31
C HIS A 26 -23.03 -55.83 43.65
N PRO A 27 -22.70 -57.03 43.09
CA PRO A 27 -22.45 -57.39 41.67
C PRO A 27 -23.15 -58.73 41.28
N LEU A 28 -23.06 -59.16 40.01
CA LEU A 28 -23.12 -60.59 39.66
C LEU A 28 -22.24 -60.91 38.45
N THR A 29 -21.64 -62.11 38.44
CA THR A 29 -20.56 -62.52 37.53
C THR A 29 -20.95 -63.80 36.79
N ILE A 30 -20.46 -64.00 35.56
CA ILE A 30 -19.99 -65.26 34.92
C ILE A 30 -20.17 -65.21 33.37
N LYS A 31 -19.16 -65.78 32.68
CA LYS A 31 -18.92 -65.92 31.22
C LYS A 31 -19.27 -67.38 30.78
N PRO A 32 -19.06 -67.86 29.52
CA PRO A 32 -18.96 -67.24 28.18
C PRO A 32 -19.70 -68.05 27.04
N MET A 33 -19.42 -67.73 25.76
CA MET A 33 -19.54 -68.56 24.52
C MET A 33 -20.96 -68.88 23.96
N VAL A 34 -21.20 -69.14 22.65
CA VAL A 34 -20.52 -68.88 21.33
C VAL A 34 -21.57 -69.10 20.22
N ALA A 35 -21.56 -68.28 19.15
CA ALA A 35 -21.99 -68.56 17.74
C ALA A 35 -22.49 -67.27 17.06
N LYS A 36 -21.69 -66.59 16.22
CA LYS A 36 -21.61 -66.74 14.75
C LYS A 36 -22.87 -66.32 13.98
N LEU A 37 -22.82 -65.11 13.40
CA LEU A 37 -22.93 -64.97 11.94
C LEU A 37 -22.15 -63.74 11.44
N VAL A 38 -21.76 -63.78 10.16
CA VAL A 38 -20.70 -62.94 9.56
C VAL A 38 -21.25 -61.69 8.88
N ALA A 39 -20.65 -60.54 9.16
CA ALA A 39 -20.44 -59.46 8.20
C ALA A 39 -19.16 -58.68 8.57
N LEU A 40 -18.16 -58.66 7.69
CA LEU A 40 -16.95 -57.86 7.84
C LEU A 40 -17.34 -56.36 7.69
N GLY A 41 -16.78 -55.38 8.39
CA GLY A 41 -15.61 -55.39 9.28
C GLY A 41 -14.57 -54.41 8.76
N PHE A 42 -14.37 -53.27 9.43
CA PHE A 42 -13.25 -52.37 9.16
C PHE A 42 -12.90 -51.51 10.40
N VAL A 43 -11.71 -51.74 10.95
CA VAL A 43 -10.95 -50.78 11.76
C VAL A 43 -9.72 -50.47 10.93
N ALA A 44 -9.51 -49.20 10.56
CA ALA A 44 -8.31 -48.77 9.85
C ALA A 44 -7.90 -47.36 10.25
N MET A 45 -6.59 -47.21 10.38
CA MET A 45 -5.83 -46.04 10.81
C MET A 45 -6.16 -44.75 10.06
N CYS A 46 -6.05 -43.61 10.77
CA CYS A 46 -6.08 -42.29 10.17
C CYS A 46 -4.85 -42.04 9.29
N ASN A 47 -5.09 -41.61 8.04
CA ASN A 47 -4.11 -41.01 7.15
C ASN A 47 -4.74 -39.72 6.58
N PRO A 48 -4.15 -38.52 6.75
CA PRO A 48 -4.80 -37.27 6.38
C PRO A 48 -4.66 -36.98 4.88
N ALA A 49 -5.53 -37.59 4.07
CA ALA A 49 -5.66 -37.27 2.65
C ALA A 49 -7.15 -37.20 2.21
N GLN A 50 -7.46 -36.16 1.43
CA GLN A 50 -8.69 -36.03 0.62
C GLN A 50 -10.04 -36.08 1.34
N PHE A 51 -10.49 -34.93 1.86
CA PHE A 51 -11.94 -34.69 2.03
C PHE A 51 -12.54 -34.12 0.73
N HIS A 52 -13.25 -34.98 -0.01
CA HIS A 52 -14.14 -34.60 -1.10
C HIS A 52 -15.58 -34.90 -0.67
N ALA A 53 -16.37 -33.88 -0.37
CA ALA A 53 -17.77 -34.01 -0.02
C ALA A 53 -18.67 -33.39 -1.09
N ARG A 54 -19.26 -34.23 -1.95
CA ARG A 54 -20.40 -33.82 -2.79
C ARG A 54 -21.64 -33.70 -1.92
N ARG A 55 -22.34 -32.57 -1.99
CA ARG A 55 -23.77 -32.46 -1.67
C ARG A 55 -24.47 -31.80 -2.86
N ASN A 56 -25.45 -32.49 -3.42
CA ASN A 56 -26.35 -31.94 -4.43
C ASN A 56 -27.39 -31.03 -3.75
N GLY A 57 -27.96 -30.06 -4.48
CA GLY A 57 -29.38 -29.73 -4.25
C GLY A 57 -29.84 -28.28 -4.18
N THR A 58 -29.00 -27.25 -4.33
CA THR A 58 -29.46 -25.90 -4.66
C THR A 58 -28.50 -25.21 -5.61
N ALA A 59 -29.04 -24.60 -6.68
CA ALA A 59 -28.26 -24.06 -7.78
C ALA A 59 -27.64 -22.70 -7.45
N PHE A 60 -26.56 -22.70 -6.67
CA PHE A 60 -25.60 -21.59 -6.75
C PHE A 60 -24.90 -21.68 -8.11
N MET A 61 -25.06 -20.64 -8.93
CA MET A 61 -24.29 -20.51 -10.16
C MET A 61 -22.80 -20.42 -9.78
N SER A 62 -22.04 -21.49 -10.03
CA SER A 62 -20.61 -21.48 -9.76
C SER A 62 -19.97 -20.41 -10.62
N LYS A 63 -19.37 -19.38 -9.99
CA LYS A 63 -18.51 -18.43 -10.68
C LYS A 63 -17.51 -19.25 -11.52
N SER A 64 -17.52 -19.01 -12.83
CA SER A 64 -16.67 -19.68 -13.80
C SER A 64 -15.24 -19.77 -13.26
N LYS A 65 -14.66 -20.97 -13.19
CA LYS A 65 -13.21 -21.12 -13.08
C LYS A 65 -12.62 -20.53 -14.37
N SER A 66 -12.27 -19.25 -14.34
CA SER A 66 -11.59 -18.59 -15.45
C SER A 66 -10.33 -19.38 -15.75
N ASN A 67 -10.16 -19.82 -17.00
CA ASN A 67 -8.91 -20.43 -17.41
C ASN A 67 -7.75 -19.49 -17.06
N PRO A 68 -6.62 -20.03 -16.55
CA PRO A 68 -5.45 -19.22 -16.24
C PRO A 68 -5.05 -18.41 -17.48
N LEU A 69 -4.84 -17.10 -17.32
CA LEU A 69 -4.39 -16.24 -18.40
C LEU A 69 -2.85 -16.21 -18.36
N PRO A 70 -2.15 -16.96 -19.23
CA PRO A 70 -0.69 -16.99 -19.20
C PRO A 70 -0.12 -15.66 -19.65
N CYS A 71 1.02 -15.26 -19.07
CA CYS A 71 1.74 -14.09 -19.54
C CYS A 71 2.23 -14.34 -20.98
N PRO A 72 1.98 -13.42 -21.94
CA PRO A 72 2.50 -13.53 -23.31
C PRO A 72 4.01 -13.76 -23.34
N ALA A 73 4.48 -14.45 -24.40
CA ALA A 73 5.92 -14.62 -24.64
C ALA A 73 6.61 -13.25 -24.87
N LYS A 74 5.89 -12.31 -25.50
CA LYS A 74 6.22 -10.89 -25.56
C LYS A 74 5.01 -10.05 -25.20
N CYS A 75 5.15 -9.26 -24.14
CA CYS A 75 4.09 -8.44 -23.57
C CYS A 75 4.41 -6.95 -23.83
N ASN A 76 3.58 -6.29 -24.62
CA ASN A 76 3.65 -4.83 -24.75
C ASN A 76 2.99 -4.19 -23.51
N VAL A 77 3.71 -3.28 -22.87
CA VAL A 77 3.29 -2.66 -21.60
C VAL A 77 3.08 -1.16 -21.81
N PHE A 78 2.03 -0.60 -21.21
CA PHE A 78 1.88 0.86 -21.03
C PHE A 78 1.98 1.22 -19.55
N ILE A 79 2.82 2.18 -19.19
CA ILE A 79 2.89 2.73 -17.83
C ILE A 79 2.28 4.14 -17.78
N ALA A 80 1.27 4.31 -16.93
CA ALA A 80 0.62 5.60 -16.69
C ALA A 80 1.26 6.30 -15.50
N GLY A 81 1.55 7.61 -15.63
CA GLY A 81 2.27 8.40 -14.64
C GLY A 81 3.67 8.85 -15.07
N THR A 82 4.25 9.76 -14.29
CA THR A 82 5.38 10.60 -14.71
C THR A 82 6.44 10.83 -13.62
N GLY A 83 6.32 10.17 -12.47
CA GLY A 83 7.16 10.33 -11.29
C GLY A 83 8.35 9.36 -11.21
N GLY A 84 9.05 9.42 -10.07
CA GLY A 84 10.21 8.56 -9.80
C GLY A 84 9.82 7.10 -9.61
N ARG A 85 8.65 6.86 -9.01
CA ARG A 85 8.02 5.53 -8.92
C ARG A 85 7.80 4.90 -10.29
N GLU A 86 7.17 5.63 -11.23
CA GLU A 86 6.94 5.08 -12.56
C GLU A 86 8.25 4.84 -13.31
N HIS A 87 9.25 5.72 -13.15
CA HIS A 87 10.57 5.48 -13.73
C HIS A 87 11.24 4.22 -13.14
N ALA A 88 11.17 3.98 -11.83
CA ALA A 88 11.70 2.78 -11.21
C ALA A 88 10.98 1.49 -11.67
N LEU A 89 9.65 1.54 -11.81
CA LEU A 89 8.87 0.43 -12.37
C LEU A 89 9.25 0.16 -13.84
N ALA A 90 9.31 1.20 -14.68
CA ALA A 90 9.74 1.09 -16.07
C ALA A 90 11.16 0.51 -16.20
N TRP A 91 12.10 1.00 -15.38
CA TRP A 91 13.48 0.53 -15.33
C TRP A 91 13.57 -0.96 -15.00
N LYS A 92 12.74 -1.45 -14.07
CA LYS A 92 12.69 -2.88 -13.73
C LYS A 92 11.92 -3.72 -14.76
N LEU A 93 10.86 -3.19 -15.35
CA LEU A 93 10.10 -3.85 -16.44
C LEU A 93 10.96 -4.07 -17.69
N LYS A 94 11.86 -3.14 -18.04
CA LYS A 94 12.78 -3.29 -19.18
C LYS A 94 13.80 -4.43 -19.01
N GLN A 95 13.97 -4.96 -17.79
CA GLN A 95 14.83 -6.13 -17.52
C GLN A 95 14.10 -7.47 -17.73
N SER A 96 12.77 -7.46 -17.93
CA SER A 96 12.00 -8.69 -18.17
C SER A 96 12.39 -9.33 -19.51
N PRO A 97 12.65 -10.64 -19.59
CA PRO A 97 12.83 -11.34 -20.87
C PRO A 97 11.54 -11.30 -21.72
N ARG A 98 10.38 -11.11 -21.09
CA ARG A 98 9.06 -11.02 -21.73
C ARG A 98 8.70 -9.62 -22.23
N ILE A 99 9.52 -8.58 -21.97
CA ILE A 99 9.20 -7.22 -22.44
C ILE A 99 9.14 -7.17 -23.98
N GLY A 100 8.04 -6.64 -24.50
CA GLY A 100 7.86 -6.23 -25.89
C GLY A 100 8.17 -4.74 -26.03
N LYS A 101 7.24 -3.97 -26.62
CA LYS A 101 7.27 -2.50 -26.54
C LYS A 101 6.92 -2.05 -25.11
N LEU A 102 7.70 -1.13 -24.57
CA LEU A 102 7.30 -0.32 -23.41
C LEU A 102 6.82 1.04 -23.92
N TRP A 103 5.59 1.40 -23.57
CA TRP A 103 5.00 2.71 -23.79
C TRP A 103 4.90 3.47 -22.47
N VAL A 104 5.18 4.77 -22.52
CA VAL A 104 5.12 5.67 -21.35
C VAL A 104 4.10 6.78 -21.55
N ASP A 105 3.66 7.36 -20.43
CA ASP A 105 2.73 8.50 -20.37
C ASP A 105 3.09 9.63 -21.36
N PRO A 106 2.11 10.31 -22.00
CA PRO A 106 2.39 11.46 -22.88
C PRO A 106 3.24 12.56 -22.22
N LYS A 107 3.09 12.73 -20.90
CA LYS A 107 3.81 13.69 -20.06
C LYS A 107 5.00 13.06 -19.34
N ALA A 108 5.46 11.87 -19.77
CA ALA A 108 6.62 11.17 -19.23
C ALA A 108 7.81 12.10 -19.01
N ASN A 109 8.50 11.91 -17.89
CA ASN A 109 9.75 12.57 -17.56
C ASN A 109 10.91 12.08 -18.44
N VAL A 110 12.09 12.68 -18.30
CA VAL A 110 13.23 12.39 -19.20
C VAL A 110 13.66 10.92 -19.13
N GLY A 111 13.77 10.34 -17.93
CA GLY A 111 14.14 8.94 -17.74
C GLY A 111 13.13 7.96 -18.33
N LEU A 112 11.84 8.21 -18.14
CA LEU A 112 10.78 7.42 -18.77
C LEU A 112 10.88 7.44 -20.32
N ARG A 113 11.20 8.60 -20.92
CA ARG A 113 11.40 8.74 -22.38
C ARG A 113 12.63 7.99 -22.90
N GLN A 114 13.66 7.81 -22.07
CA GLN A 114 14.83 6.99 -22.42
C GLN A 114 14.51 5.49 -22.40
N LEU A 115 13.50 5.06 -21.65
CA LEU A 115 13.13 3.64 -21.50
C LEU A 115 12.01 3.17 -22.45
N GLY A 116 11.13 4.05 -22.92
CA GLY A 116 9.96 3.64 -23.72
C GLY A 116 9.44 4.68 -24.72
N GLU A 117 8.62 4.21 -25.65
CA GLU A 117 7.94 5.03 -26.66
C GLU A 117 6.88 5.91 -25.98
N VAL A 118 6.85 7.21 -26.29
CA VAL A 118 5.88 8.14 -25.69
C VAL A 118 4.52 7.96 -26.32
N CYS A 119 3.49 7.69 -25.50
CA CYS A 119 2.12 7.61 -25.96
C CYS A 119 1.68 8.95 -26.61
N PRO A 120 1.17 8.95 -27.85
CA PRO A 120 0.71 10.16 -28.52
C PRO A 120 -0.69 10.62 -28.06
N GLN A 121 -1.33 9.88 -27.15
CA GLN A 121 -2.73 10.08 -26.76
C GLN A 121 -2.87 10.50 -25.30
N SER A 122 -3.51 11.65 -25.06
CA SER A 122 -3.85 12.13 -23.72
C SER A 122 -4.65 11.10 -22.93
N LEU A 123 -4.35 10.97 -21.63
CA LEU A 123 -5.09 10.14 -20.68
C LEU A 123 -6.35 10.82 -20.11
N ASP A 124 -6.67 12.03 -20.56
CA ASP A 124 -7.89 12.75 -20.17
C ASP A 124 -9.16 11.91 -20.44
N PRO A 125 -10.11 11.80 -19.49
CA PRO A 125 -11.41 11.16 -19.70
C PRO A 125 -12.25 11.66 -20.89
N LYS A 126 -11.88 12.78 -21.53
CA LYS A 126 -12.47 13.24 -22.80
C LYS A 126 -11.85 12.58 -24.03
N ASN A 127 -10.62 12.05 -23.93
CA ASN A 127 -9.87 11.44 -25.03
C ASN A 127 -9.99 9.90 -25.10
N LYS A 128 -10.94 9.30 -24.37
CA LYS A 128 -11.10 7.84 -24.19
C LYS A 128 -11.09 7.05 -25.50
N PHE A 129 -11.76 7.56 -26.54
CA PHE A 129 -11.85 6.89 -27.85
C PHE A 129 -10.48 6.74 -28.52
N HIS A 130 -9.69 7.82 -28.60
CA HIS A 130 -8.39 7.79 -29.25
C HIS A 130 -7.36 6.99 -28.44
N PHE A 131 -7.39 7.11 -27.10
CA PHE A 131 -6.53 6.28 -26.25
C PHE A 131 -6.87 4.79 -26.35
N LYS A 132 -8.15 4.40 -26.35
CA LYS A 132 -8.56 2.99 -26.59
C LYS A 132 -8.05 2.47 -27.93
N ARG A 133 -8.22 3.23 -29.02
CA ARG A 133 -7.70 2.86 -30.35
C ARG A 133 -6.18 2.76 -30.39
N PHE A 134 -5.46 3.57 -29.63
CA PHE A 134 -4.00 3.45 -29.48
C PHE A 134 -3.63 2.13 -28.76
N LEU A 135 -4.28 1.81 -27.64
CA LEU A 135 -4.05 0.56 -26.90
C LEU A 135 -4.31 -0.68 -27.76
N GLU A 136 -5.32 -0.63 -28.63
CA GLU A 136 -5.64 -1.69 -29.61
C GLU A 136 -4.59 -1.77 -30.72
N LYS A 137 -4.24 -0.63 -31.35
CA LYS A 137 -3.27 -0.56 -32.45
C LYS A 137 -1.89 -1.08 -32.05
N GLU A 138 -1.37 -0.65 -30.90
CA GLU A 138 -0.06 -1.08 -30.41
C GLU A 138 -0.11 -2.40 -29.63
N SER A 139 -1.27 -3.07 -29.61
CA SER A 139 -1.50 -4.35 -28.92
C SER A 139 -0.99 -4.33 -27.48
N ILE A 140 -1.44 -3.36 -26.68
CA ILE A 140 -1.04 -3.25 -25.27
C ILE A 140 -1.71 -4.37 -24.46
N HIS A 141 -0.87 -5.23 -23.87
CA HIS A 141 -1.31 -6.42 -23.13
C HIS A 141 -1.42 -6.14 -21.63
N LEU A 142 -0.57 -5.27 -21.09
CA LEU A 142 -0.58 -4.89 -19.68
C LEU A 142 -0.51 -3.37 -19.55
N ILE A 143 -1.41 -2.79 -18.75
CA ILE A 143 -1.30 -1.42 -18.28
C ILE A 143 -0.86 -1.43 -16.81
N VAL A 144 0.12 -0.61 -16.45
CA VAL A 144 0.56 -0.40 -15.06
C VAL A 144 0.16 1.01 -14.66
N VAL A 145 -0.70 1.15 -13.65
CA VAL A 145 -1.20 2.46 -13.19
C VAL A 145 -0.43 2.91 -11.94
N GLY A 146 0.30 4.02 -12.07
CA GLY A 146 1.02 4.64 -10.95
C GLY A 146 0.18 5.67 -10.17
N PRO A 147 -0.40 6.70 -10.82
CA PRO A 147 -1.16 7.76 -10.16
C PRO A 147 -2.50 7.31 -9.57
N GLU A 148 -2.72 7.69 -8.32
CA GLU A 148 -3.95 7.48 -7.56
C GLU A 148 -5.17 8.20 -8.17
N THR A 149 -4.95 9.33 -8.83
CA THR A 149 -6.00 10.11 -9.52
C THR A 149 -6.62 9.37 -10.71
N LEU A 150 -5.86 8.50 -11.38
CA LEU A 150 -6.38 7.66 -12.46
C LEU A 150 -7.22 6.50 -11.89
N LEU A 151 -6.78 5.88 -10.79
CA LEU A 151 -7.53 4.84 -10.10
C LEU A 151 -8.88 5.37 -9.59
N ALA A 152 -8.86 6.54 -8.92
CA ALA A 152 -10.07 7.23 -8.46
C ALA A 152 -11.02 7.65 -9.60
N ALA A 153 -10.52 7.80 -10.83
CA ALA A 153 -11.31 8.11 -12.02
C ALA A 153 -11.83 6.85 -12.77
N GLY A 154 -11.61 5.64 -12.23
CA GLY A 154 -12.04 4.37 -12.85
C GLY A 154 -11.24 3.97 -14.09
N PHE A 155 -9.97 4.39 -14.18
CA PHE A 155 -9.11 4.06 -15.31
C PHE A 155 -8.89 2.54 -15.46
N ALA A 156 -8.81 1.81 -14.34
CA ALA A 156 -8.69 0.34 -14.38
C ALA A 156 -9.94 -0.31 -14.96
N ASP A 157 -11.11 0.02 -14.42
CA ASP A 157 -12.43 -0.46 -14.84
C ASP A 157 -12.67 -0.24 -16.34
N GLN A 158 -12.19 0.89 -16.87
CA GLN A 158 -12.46 1.30 -18.25
C GLN A 158 -11.56 0.64 -19.30
N TYR A 159 -10.34 0.22 -18.94
CA TYR A 159 -9.35 -0.30 -19.89
C TYR A 159 -8.98 -1.77 -19.70
N HIS A 160 -9.41 -2.40 -18.60
CA HIS A 160 -9.34 -3.85 -18.40
C HIS A 160 -10.26 -4.55 -19.43
N ASP A 161 -9.68 -5.40 -20.28
CA ASP A 161 -10.36 -6.09 -21.39
C ASP A 161 -9.77 -7.51 -21.56
N PRO A 162 -9.92 -8.40 -20.57
CA PRO A 162 -9.40 -9.76 -20.61
C PRO A 162 -10.14 -10.60 -21.67
N PRO A 163 -9.45 -11.50 -22.39
CA PRO A 163 -8.06 -11.91 -22.20
C PRO A 163 -7.03 -11.00 -22.88
N LYS A 164 -7.45 -9.96 -23.63
CA LYS A 164 -6.57 -9.16 -24.50
C LYS A 164 -5.64 -8.22 -23.72
N ARG A 165 -6.18 -7.55 -22.69
CA ARG A 165 -5.47 -6.53 -21.94
C ARG A 165 -5.83 -6.57 -20.46
N LEU A 166 -4.82 -6.67 -19.62
CA LEU A 166 -4.92 -6.56 -18.17
C LEU A 166 -4.53 -5.16 -17.70
N VAL A 167 -4.98 -4.80 -16.50
CA VAL A 167 -4.56 -3.59 -15.80
C VAL A 167 -4.05 -4.01 -14.43
N PHE A 168 -2.81 -3.65 -14.14
CA PHE A 168 -2.25 -3.68 -12.79
C PHE A 168 -2.59 -2.35 -12.10
N GLY A 169 -3.58 -2.43 -11.20
CA GLY A 169 -4.12 -1.30 -10.46
C GLY A 169 -5.59 -1.59 -10.08
N PRO A 170 -6.03 -1.22 -8.87
CA PRO A 170 -7.37 -1.55 -8.40
C PRO A 170 -8.46 -0.78 -9.14
N THR A 171 -9.69 -1.30 -9.13
CA THR A 171 -10.89 -0.64 -9.63
C THR A 171 -11.18 0.68 -8.88
N GLN A 172 -12.10 1.49 -9.39
CA GLN A 172 -12.58 2.69 -8.71
C GLN A 172 -13.13 2.38 -7.30
N SER A 173 -13.85 1.27 -7.16
CA SER A 173 -14.43 0.82 -5.90
C SER A 173 -13.37 0.33 -4.90
N ALA A 174 -12.36 -0.41 -5.37
CA ALA A 174 -11.27 -0.90 -4.54
C ALA A 174 -10.28 0.21 -4.14
N SER A 175 -9.96 1.13 -5.07
CA SER A 175 -9.08 2.29 -4.81
C SER A 175 -9.67 3.33 -3.85
N LYS A 176 -10.96 3.19 -3.51
CA LYS A 176 -11.65 4.04 -2.53
C LYS A 176 -11.00 4.02 -1.14
N LEU A 177 -10.23 2.97 -0.80
CA LEU A 177 -9.41 2.94 0.41
C LEU A 177 -8.39 4.11 0.48
N GLU A 178 -7.91 4.62 -0.65
CA GLU A 178 -6.98 5.77 -0.70
C GLU A 178 -7.71 7.11 -0.86
N TRP A 179 -8.68 7.19 -1.80
CA TRP A 179 -9.28 8.47 -2.17
C TRP A 179 -10.44 8.93 -1.26
N ASP A 180 -11.02 8.04 -0.45
CA ASP A 180 -12.00 8.37 0.59
C ASP A 180 -11.56 7.79 1.95
N LYS A 181 -10.77 8.57 2.69
CA LYS A 181 -10.28 8.16 4.02
C LYS A 181 -11.41 7.93 5.03
N ALA A 182 -12.59 8.54 4.86
CA ALA A 182 -13.71 8.36 5.80
C ALA A 182 -14.36 6.99 5.59
N TRP A 183 -14.59 6.61 4.33
CA TRP A 183 -15.03 5.25 3.99
C TRP A 183 -13.97 4.21 4.35
N CYS A 184 -12.68 4.49 4.10
CA CYS A 184 -11.59 3.63 4.57
C CYS A 184 -11.70 3.36 6.08
N LYS A 185 -11.79 4.41 6.92
CA LYS A 185 -11.98 4.25 8.38
C LYS A 185 -13.22 3.45 8.74
N GLN A 186 -14.32 3.55 7.99
CA GLN A 186 -15.52 2.72 8.20
C GLN A 186 -15.26 1.24 7.93
N VAL A 187 -14.58 0.91 6.82
CA VAL A 187 -14.17 -0.47 6.47
C VAL A 187 -13.22 -1.04 7.54
N LEU A 188 -12.21 -0.28 7.95
CA LEU A 188 -11.25 -0.72 8.97
C LEU A 188 -11.93 -0.95 10.32
N ARG A 189 -12.84 -0.06 10.73
CA ARG A 189 -13.61 -0.21 11.97
C ARG A 189 -14.53 -1.44 11.94
N SER A 190 -15.23 -1.69 10.83
CA SER A 190 -16.12 -2.86 10.70
C SER A 190 -15.37 -4.19 10.53
N ALA A 191 -14.06 -4.12 10.24
CA ALA A 191 -13.14 -5.24 10.16
C ALA A 191 -12.34 -5.50 11.46
N GLY A 192 -12.42 -4.59 12.45
CA GLY A 192 -11.63 -4.68 13.68
C GLY A 192 -10.13 -4.36 13.52
N VAL A 193 -9.74 -3.68 12.44
CA VAL A 193 -8.34 -3.37 12.12
C VAL A 193 -7.76 -2.35 13.11
N PRO A 194 -6.59 -2.60 13.73
CA PRO A 194 -5.94 -1.65 14.63
C PRO A 194 -5.58 -0.34 13.93
N MET A 195 -6.09 0.78 14.43
CA MET A 195 -5.86 2.11 13.84
C MET A 195 -5.97 3.22 14.89
N ALA A 196 -5.68 4.46 14.48
CA ALA A 196 -5.98 5.65 15.29
C ALA A 196 -7.50 5.83 15.43
N GLU A 197 -7.98 5.98 16.66
CA GLU A 197 -9.36 6.38 16.93
C GLU A 197 -9.68 7.77 16.38
N GLY A 198 -10.91 7.96 15.89
CA GLY A 198 -11.27 9.21 15.23
C GLY A 198 -12.66 9.24 14.60
N ARG A 199 -13.09 10.43 14.19
CA ARG A 199 -14.41 10.70 13.60
C ARG A 199 -14.32 11.66 12.42
N SER A 200 -15.27 11.53 11.49
CA SER A 200 -15.40 12.38 10.31
C SER A 200 -16.43 13.50 10.54
N PHE A 201 -16.16 14.69 10.00
CA PHE A 201 -16.99 15.89 10.19
C PHE A 201 -17.13 16.68 8.89
N THR A 202 -18.35 17.11 8.60
CA THR A 202 -18.69 18.06 7.53
C THR A 202 -19.12 19.44 8.07
N GLN A 203 -19.42 19.52 9.37
CA GLN A 203 -19.86 20.74 10.06
C GLN A 203 -18.79 21.18 11.06
N LEU A 204 -18.38 22.45 10.98
CA LEU A 204 -17.31 22.98 11.82
C LEU A 204 -17.67 22.93 13.30
N GLU A 205 -18.89 23.31 13.69
CA GLU A 205 -19.34 23.27 15.09
C GLU A 205 -19.20 21.87 15.71
N ALA A 206 -19.62 20.83 14.99
CA ALA A 206 -19.48 19.45 15.44
C ALA A 206 -18.01 19.01 15.57
N ALA A 207 -17.14 19.47 14.67
CA ALA A 207 -15.69 19.26 14.75
C ALA A 207 -15.07 19.96 15.96
N LEU A 208 -15.44 21.23 16.22
CA LEU A 208 -14.96 22.00 17.38
C LEU A 208 -15.40 21.36 18.69
N ASN A 209 -16.66 20.94 18.80
CA ASN A 209 -17.18 20.22 19.97
C ASN A 209 -16.42 18.90 20.20
N TYR A 210 -16.08 18.16 19.14
CA TYR A 210 -15.25 16.97 19.26
C TYR A 210 -13.82 17.30 19.73
N ILE A 211 -13.15 18.30 19.16
CA ILE A 211 -11.80 18.73 19.58
C ILE A 211 -11.80 19.14 21.05
N ASN A 212 -12.79 19.93 21.48
CA ASN A 212 -12.91 20.38 22.85
C ASN A 212 -13.11 19.21 23.84
N SER A 213 -13.79 18.13 23.42
CA SER A 213 -14.03 16.92 24.22
C SER A 213 -12.83 15.97 24.39
N ARG A 214 -11.70 16.22 23.69
CA ARG A 214 -10.48 15.40 23.79
C ARG A 214 -9.51 16.02 24.78
N GLU A 215 -8.62 15.24 25.38
CA GLU A 215 -7.51 15.77 26.18
C GLU A 215 -6.18 15.66 25.42
N ASP A 216 -6.00 14.54 24.70
CA ASP A 216 -4.81 14.24 23.92
C ASP A 216 -4.64 15.15 22.68
N PRO A 217 -3.39 15.31 22.19
CA PRO A 217 -3.11 15.92 20.90
C PRO A 217 -3.81 15.18 19.75
N LEU A 218 -4.17 15.94 18.71
CA LEU A 218 -5.00 15.45 17.60
C LEU A 218 -4.30 15.58 16.26
N VAL A 219 -4.77 14.80 15.28
CA VAL A 219 -4.41 14.92 13.87
C VAL A 219 -5.66 15.28 13.08
N VAL A 220 -5.60 16.35 12.29
CA VAL A 220 -6.68 16.77 11.38
C VAL A 220 -6.29 16.37 9.96
N LYS A 221 -7.15 15.59 9.29
CA LYS A 221 -6.92 15.08 7.93
C LYS A 221 -8.07 15.49 7.00
N ALA A 222 -7.77 16.00 5.81
CA ALA A 222 -8.74 16.11 4.72
C ALA A 222 -9.04 14.71 4.14
N THR A 223 -10.31 14.41 3.85
CA THR A 223 -10.69 13.06 3.37
C THR A 223 -10.16 12.75 1.98
N GLY A 224 -10.23 13.71 1.05
CA GLY A 224 -9.89 13.50 -0.36
C GLY A 224 -8.40 13.42 -0.68
N LEU A 225 -8.10 13.35 -1.97
CA LEU A 225 -6.73 13.30 -2.50
C LEU A 225 -6.04 14.68 -2.36
N CYS A 226 -5.06 14.76 -1.48
CA CYS A 226 -4.31 15.99 -1.20
C CYS A 226 -2.78 15.85 -1.39
N ALA A 227 -2.31 14.81 -2.09
CA ALA A 227 -0.89 14.54 -2.36
C ALA A 227 0.02 14.64 -1.11
N GLY A 228 -0.39 14.03 0.01
CA GLY A 228 0.31 14.08 1.29
C GLY A 228 0.19 15.39 2.09
N LYS A 229 -0.35 16.46 1.50
CA LYS A 229 -0.44 17.81 2.11
C LYS A 229 -1.70 18.06 2.94
N GLY A 230 -2.63 17.09 2.97
CA GLY A 230 -3.92 17.21 3.66
C GLY A 230 -3.91 16.72 5.10
N VAL A 231 -2.74 16.66 5.77
CA VAL A 231 -2.58 16.13 7.13
C VAL A 231 -1.85 17.14 8.00
N THR A 232 -2.52 17.60 9.06
CA THR A 232 -1.96 18.50 10.07
C THR A 232 -1.88 17.77 11.41
N VAL A 233 -0.66 17.58 11.91
CA VAL A 233 -0.41 17.03 13.26
C VAL A 233 -0.36 18.20 14.23
N CYS A 234 -1.30 18.24 15.16
CA CYS A 234 -1.46 19.37 16.08
C CYS A 234 -0.77 19.05 17.41
N ALA A 235 -0.06 20.02 17.98
CA ALA A 235 0.53 19.93 19.32
C ALA A 235 -0.50 20.21 20.43
N ASN A 236 -1.58 20.94 20.12
CA ASN A 236 -2.58 21.40 21.07
C ASN A 236 -3.95 21.63 20.41
N LYS A 237 -4.99 21.92 21.21
CA LYS A 237 -6.35 22.19 20.74
C LYS A 237 -6.45 23.41 19.82
N ILE A 238 -5.66 24.47 20.06
CA ILE A 238 -5.71 25.71 19.27
C ILE A 238 -5.30 25.44 17.82
N GLU A 239 -4.23 24.66 17.62
CA GLU A 239 -3.81 24.20 16.30
C GLU A 239 -4.84 23.27 15.64
N ALA A 240 -5.47 22.37 16.39
CA ALA A 240 -6.52 21.49 15.87
C ALA A 240 -7.76 22.28 15.42
N ILE A 241 -8.17 23.28 16.20
CA ILE A 241 -9.25 24.22 15.84
C ILE A 241 -8.87 24.98 14.57
N ALA A 242 -7.67 25.58 14.52
CA ALA A 242 -7.21 26.34 13.37
C ALA A 242 -7.15 25.48 12.08
N ALA A 243 -6.71 24.23 12.18
CA ALA A 243 -6.69 23.28 11.08
C ALA A 243 -8.10 22.89 10.61
N ALA A 244 -9.03 22.60 11.54
CA ALA A 244 -10.41 22.27 11.21
C ALA A 244 -11.14 23.45 10.53
N THR A 245 -10.96 24.68 11.04
CA THR A 245 -11.49 25.91 10.44
C THR A 245 -10.90 26.16 9.05
N ALA A 246 -9.58 26.02 8.87
CA ALA A 246 -8.94 26.19 7.57
C ALA A 246 -9.47 25.22 6.50
N ALA A 247 -9.71 23.96 6.90
CA ALA A 247 -10.24 22.95 6.00
C ALA A 247 -11.73 23.15 5.66
N LEU A 248 -12.61 23.27 6.68
CA LEU A 248 -14.07 23.28 6.47
C LEU A 248 -14.63 24.64 6.05
N GLU A 249 -14.14 25.74 6.64
CA GLU A 249 -14.66 27.08 6.36
C GLU A 249 -13.90 27.74 5.20
N LYS A 250 -12.57 27.76 5.27
CA LYS A 250 -11.72 28.41 4.26
C LYS A 250 -11.47 27.56 3.01
N LYS A 251 -11.96 26.31 2.99
CA LYS A 251 -11.81 25.33 1.89
C LYS A 251 -10.37 25.23 1.38
N SER A 252 -9.39 25.20 2.28
CA SER A 252 -7.95 25.22 1.94
C SER A 252 -7.49 24.08 1.01
N HIS A 253 -8.28 23.02 0.89
CA HIS A 253 -8.03 21.86 0.02
C HIS A 253 -9.07 21.70 -1.10
N GLY A 254 -9.88 22.75 -1.38
CA GLY A 254 -11.01 22.67 -2.31
C GLY A 254 -12.06 21.66 -1.83
N ASP A 255 -12.75 21.02 -2.78
CA ASP A 255 -13.82 20.05 -2.47
C ASP A 255 -13.30 18.81 -1.71
N ALA A 256 -12.00 18.47 -1.84
CA ALA A 256 -11.35 17.41 -1.08
C ALA A 256 -11.26 17.69 0.43
N GLY A 257 -11.47 18.94 0.85
CA GLY A 257 -11.55 19.38 2.25
C GLY A 257 -12.97 19.53 2.81
N SER A 258 -14.01 19.25 2.01
CA SER A 258 -15.43 19.35 2.42
C SER A 258 -15.81 18.41 3.58
N THR A 259 -15.01 17.38 3.81
CA THR A 259 -15.06 16.53 5.00
C THR A 259 -13.65 16.42 5.58
N ILE A 260 -13.54 16.50 6.91
CA ILE A 260 -12.31 16.22 7.64
C ILE A 260 -12.47 14.98 8.52
N ILE A 261 -11.35 14.36 8.87
CA ILE A 261 -11.24 13.36 9.93
C ILE A 261 -10.38 13.97 11.04
N ILE A 262 -10.82 13.81 12.28
CA ILE A 262 -10.07 14.20 13.47
C ILE A 262 -9.77 12.93 14.25
N GLU A 263 -8.48 12.65 14.43
CA GLU A 263 -7.96 11.41 15.01
C GLU A 263 -7.10 11.68 16.24
N GLU A 264 -6.97 10.69 17.12
CA GLU A 264 -5.93 10.66 18.16
C GLU A 264 -4.54 10.76 17.52
N ARG A 265 -3.61 11.49 18.16
CA ARG A 265 -2.21 11.46 17.77
C ARG A 265 -1.56 10.17 18.27
N LEU A 266 -1.21 9.29 17.34
CA LEU A 266 -0.39 8.12 17.66
C LEU A 266 1.09 8.49 17.82
N HIS A 267 1.77 7.78 18.70
CA HIS A 267 3.20 7.92 18.99
C HIS A 267 3.92 6.60 18.73
N GLY A 268 5.02 6.64 17.99
CA GLY A 268 5.73 5.44 17.54
C GLY A 268 6.72 5.71 16.41
N GLN A 269 7.25 4.64 15.81
CA GLN A 269 8.02 4.72 14.56
C GLN A 269 7.13 4.38 13.37
N GLU A 270 7.14 5.20 12.32
CA GLU A 270 6.42 4.94 11.07
C GLU A 270 7.19 3.97 10.17
N ILE A 271 6.48 3.05 9.51
CA ILE A 271 6.96 2.17 8.45
C ILE A 271 5.93 2.09 7.32
N SER A 272 6.40 1.93 6.09
CA SER A 272 5.57 1.72 4.90
C SER A 272 5.58 0.22 4.57
N VAL A 273 4.43 -0.44 4.70
CA VAL A 273 4.28 -1.87 4.37
C VAL A 273 3.42 -2.01 3.12
N LEU A 274 3.96 -2.65 2.09
CA LEU A 274 3.27 -2.84 0.80
C LEU A 274 3.00 -4.33 0.60
N ALA A 275 1.85 -4.68 0.03
CA ALA A 275 1.56 -6.02 -0.43
C ALA A 275 1.05 -6.00 -1.87
N LEU A 276 1.44 -7.01 -2.66
CA LEU A 276 0.73 -7.36 -3.87
C LEU A 276 -0.52 -8.15 -3.50
N VAL A 277 -1.63 -7.85 -4.16
CA VAL A 277 -2.93 -8.49 -3.93
C VAL A 277 -3.58 -8.77 -5.27
N ASP A 278 -4.11 -9.98 -5.47
CA ASP A 278 -4.72 -10.44 -6.74
C ASP A 278 -6.23 -10.74 -6.62
N GLY A 279 -6.83 -10.35 -5.50
CA GLY A 279 -8.20 -10.65 -5.08
C GLY A 279 -8.29 -11.71 -3.97
N LYS A 280 -7.36 -12.69 -3.95
CA LYS A 280 -7.35 -13.84 -3.03
C LYS A 280 -6.04 -14.00 -2.26
N THR A 281 -4.91 -13.74 -2.91
CA THR A 281 -3.54 -13.92 -2.44
C THR A 281 -3.03 -12.59 -1.93
N ILE A 282 -2.30 -12.60 -0.82
CA ILE A 282 -1.57 -11.46 -0.29
C ILE A 282 -0.09 -11.83 -0.35
N TRP A 283 0.74 -10.99 -0.95
CA TRP A 283 2.19 -11.16 -0.91
C TRP A 283 2.82 -9.90 -0.33
N MET A 284 3.24 -9.99 0.93
CA MET A 284 3.92 -8.91 1.65
C MET A 284 5.29 -8.63 1.01
N LEU A 285 5.57 -7.37 0.68
CA LEU A 285 6.86 -6.91 0.19
C LEU A 285 7.75 -6.48 1.36
N ASP A 286 9.06 -6.42 1.13
CA ASP A 286 10.03 -5.87 2.09
C ASP A 286 9.59 -4.47 2.56
N ALA A 287 9.33 -4.33 3.86
CA ALA A 287 8.88 -3.04 4.41
C ALA A 287 9.94 -1.95 4.23
N CYS A 288 9.47 -0.74 3.98
CA CYS A 288 10.28 0.47 3.88
C CYS A 288 10.08 1.36 5.11
N GLN A 289 10.94 2.36 5.28
CA GLN A 289 10.63 3.53 6.09
C GLN A 289 10.92 4.78 5.26
N ASP A 290 9.92 5.66 5.12
CA ASP A 290 10.03 6.93 4.42
C ASP A 290 10.30 8.09 5.39
N HIS A 291 10.67 9.25 4.83
CA HIS A 291 10.95 10.47 5.57
C HIS A 291 10.10 11.60 4.99
N LYS A 292 8.95 11.89 5.63
CA LYS A 292 7.92 12.79 5.09
C LYS A 292 8.29 14.26 5.19
N GLN A 293 8.93 14.70 6.26
CA GLN A 293 9.23 16.11 6.51
C GLN A 293 10.41 16.61 5.66
N VAL A 294 10.31 17.85 5.20
CA VAL A 294 11.28 18.47 4.26
C VAL A 294 12.69 18.65 4.85
N GLY A 295 12.79 18.92 6.16
CA GLY A 295 14.06 19.21 6.83
C GLY A 295 14.65 18.02 7.58
N GLU A 296 15.98 18.05 7.74
CA GLU A 296 16.74 17.10 8.56
C GLU A 296 16.29 17.19 10.04
N GLY A 297 16.29 16.05 10.75
CA GLY A 297 15.67 15.96 12.09
C GLY A 297 14.14 15.95 12.07
N ASP A 298 13.55 15.72 10.89
CA ASP A 298 12.10 15.63 10.66
C ASP A 298 11.32 16.91 11.00
N ILE A 299 11.89 18.05 10.59
CA ILE A 299 11.33 19.38 10.81
C ILE A 299 10.68 19.97 9.54
N GLY A 300 9.78 20.93 9.76
CA GLY A 300 9.09 21.63 8.68
C GLY A 300 7.89 20.86 8.10
N PRO A 301 7.30 21.35 7.00
CA PRO A 301 6.08 20.77 6.43
C PRO A 301 6.28 19.33 5.93
N ASN A 302 5.19 18.55 6.00
CA ASN A 302 5.08 17.27 5.32
C ASN A 302 5.19 17.44 3.80
N THR A 303 5.80 16.43 3.18
CA THR A 303 6.04 16.34 1.73
C THR A 303 5.49 15.01 1.20
N GLY A 304 5.71 14.71 -0.08
CA GLY A 304 5.44 13.37 -0.61
C GLY A 304 6.46 12.30 -0.19
N GLY A 305 7.53 12.69 0.53
CA GLY A 305 8.66 11.84 0.89
C GLY A 305 9.97 12.40 0.31
N MET A 306 10.93 12.70 1.20
CA MET A 306 12.29 13.20 0.91
C MET A 306 13.32 12.06 0.73
N GLY A 307 12.93 10.83 1.07
CA GLY A 307 13.76 9.65 0.94
C GLY A 307 13.09 8.44 1.60
N ALA A 308 13.53 7.25 1.22
CA ALA A 308 13.07 6.00 1.81
C ALA A 308 14.21 4.96 1.76
N TYR A 309 14.13 3.92 2.58
CA TYR A 309 15.07 2.81 2.53
C TYR A 309 14.35 1.47 2.75
N SER A 310 14.96 0.38 2.28
CA SER A 310 14.42 -0.99 2.32
C SER A 310 15.56 -2.02 2.42
N PRO A 311 15.46 -3.04 3.30
CA PRO A 311 14.36 -3.27 4.24
C PRO A 311 14.52 -2.38 5.48
N THR A 312 13.42 -2.07 6.18
CA THR A 312 13.52 -1.45 7.51
C THR A 312 13.68 -2.52 8.60
N PRO A 313 14.71 -2.44 9.47
CA PRO A 313 14.93 -3.43 10.53
C PRO A 313 13.89 -3.32 11.67
N LEU A 314 12.98 -2.34 11.61
CA LEU A 314 11.83 -2.23 12.49
C LEU A 314 10.72 -3.24 12.15
N ALA A 315 10.69 -3.74 10.91
CA ALA A 315 9.72 -4.71 10.43
C ALA A 315 10.29 -6.13 10.56
N THR A 316 10.36 -6.63 11.80
CA THR A 316 10.73 -8.04 12.05
C THR A 316 9.67 -8.98 11.47
N ASN A 317 9.99 -10.28 11.37
CA ASN A 317 9.05 -11.28 10.87
C ASN A 317 7.77 -11.33 11.72
N GLU A 318 7.88 -11.15 13.04
CA GLU A 318 6.74 -11.09 13.96
C GLU A 318 5.89 -9.84 13.69
N VAL A 319 6.52 -8.68 13.47
CA VAL A 319 5.83 -7.42 13.14
C VAL A 319 5.11 -7.53 11.79
N LEU A 320 5.77 -8.08 10.77
CA LEU A 320 5.15 -8.30 9.46
C LEU A 320 3.99 -9.28 9.53
N HIS A 321 4.10 -10.38 10.29
CA HIS A 321 3.02 -11.34 10.46
C HIS A 321 1.83 -10.76 11.25
N MET A 322 2.07 -9.93 12.27
CA MET A 322 0.99 -9.18 12.94
C MET A 322 0.28 -8.22 11.97
N ILE A 323 1.05 -7.50 11.13
CA ILE A 323 0.48 -6.58 10.14
C ILE A 323 -0.32 -7.34 9.07
N GLU A 324 0.19 -8.47 8.57
CA GLU A 324 -0.55 -9.33 7.64
C GLU A 324 -1.88 -9.79 8.25
N ARG A 325 -1.83 -10.39 9.45
CA ARG A 325 -2.97 -10.98 10.15
C ARG A 325 -4.01 -9.95 10.61
N ASP A 326 -3.58 -8.84 11.21
CA ASP A 326 -4.46 -7.89 11.90
C ASP A 326 -4.83 -6.67 11.03
N VAL A 327 -4.11 -6.43 9.93
CA VAL A 327 -4.36 -5.31 9.01
C VAL A 327 -4.77 -5.80 7.62
N PHE A 328 -3.92 -6.56 6.92
CA PHE A 328 -4.16 -6.86 5.50
C PHE A 328 -5.29 -7.86 5.28
N VAL A 329 -5.27 -9.00 5.97
CA VAL A 329 -6.31 -10.03 5.88
C VAL A 329 -7.72 -9.46 6.19
N PRO A 330 -7.98 -8.87 7.38
CA PRO A 330 -9.32 -8.36 7.72
C PRO A 330 -9.78 -7.20 6.82
N THR A 331 -8.87 -6.34 6.33
CA THR A 331 -9.22 -5.29 5.36
C THR A 331 -9.73 -5.89 4.05
N LEU A 332 -9.02 -6.88 3.50
CA LEU A 332 -9.38 -7.52 2.24
C LEU A 332 -10.61 -8.44 2.39
N ASP A 333 -10.78 -9.09 3.54
CA ASP A 333 -11.99 -9.83 3.88
C ASP A 333 -13.22 -8.91 3.97
N ALA A 334 -13.05 -7.68 4.48
CA ALA A 334 -14.11 -6.67 4.48
C ALA A 334 -14.45 -6.19 3.06
N LEU A 335 -13.46 -5.92 2.20
CA LEU A 335 -13.73 -5.61 0.79
C LEU A 335 -14.46 -6.75 0.07
N ARG A 336 -14.05 -8.02 0.29
CA ARG A 336 -14.71 -9.19 -0.31
C ARG A 336 -16.15 -9.38 0.16
N ARG A 337 -16.51 -8.96 1.39
CA ARG A 337 -17.90 -8.94 1.89
C ARG A 337 -18.78 -7.90 1.18
N GLU A 338 -18.19 -6.78 0.76
CA GLU A 338 -18.85 -5.73 -0.05
C GLU A 338 -18.78 -6.01 -1.56
N GLU A 339 -18.40 -7.24 -1.97
CA GLU A 339 -18.15 -7.67 -3.35
C GLU A 339 -17.09 -6.86 -4.13
N ILE A 340 -16.19 -6.19 -3.41
CA ILE A 340 -15.09 -5.40 -3.98
C ILE A 340 -13.85 -6.28 -4.16
N ASP A 341 -13.51 -6.60 -5.42
CA ASP A 341 -12.27 -7.30 -5.78
C ASP A 341 -11.08 -6.32 -5.84
N PHE A 342 -10.08 -6.50 -4.98
CA PHE A 342 -8.89 -5.64 -4.94
C PHE A 342 -7.73 -6.32 -5.66
N ARG A 343 -7.19 -5.68 -6.71
CA ARG A 343 -5.99 -6.15 -7.43
C ARG A 343 -4.96 -5.04 -7.60
N GLY A 344 -3.68 -5.35 -7.40
CA GLY A 344 -2.57 -4.40 -7.52
C GLY A 344 -1.75 -4.31 -6.24
N VAL A 345 -1.43 -3.09 -5.81
CA VAL A 345 -0.69 -2.84 -4.56
C VAL A 345 -1.63 -2.29 -3.50
N LEU A 346 -1.68 -2.94 -2.34
CA LEU A 346 -2.18 -2.34 -1.12
C LEU A 346 -0.99 -1.87 -0.28
N PHE A 347 -0.89 -0.56 -0.05
CA PHE A 347 0.13 0.06 0.79
C PHE A 347 -0.53 0.49 2.09
N ALA A 348 -0.01 0.04 3.23
CA ALA A 348 -0.39 0.51 4.55
C ALA A 348 0.72 1.41 5.12
N GLY A 349 0.36 2.64 5.48
CA GLY A 349 1.17 3.45 6.39
C GLY A 349 0.91 2.96 7.82
N ILE A 350 1.92 2.37 8.45
CA ILE A 350 1.82 1.77 9.79
C ILE A 350 2.66 2.58 10.77
N ILE A 351 2.13 2.81 11.97
CA ILE A 351 2.91 3.29 13.11
C ILE A 351 3.05 2.19 14.17
N LEU A 352 4.29 1.89 14.54
CA LEU A 352 4.64 0.94 15.58
C LEU A 352 4.54 1.61 16.95
N THR A 353 3.42 1.40 17.62
CA THR A 353 3.14 1.92 18.98
C THR A 353 3.57 0.92 20.05
N HIS A 354 3.57 1.33 21.33
CA HIS A 354 3.77 0.39 22.44
C HIS A 354 2.71 -0.72 22.50
N GLY A 355 1.49 -0.45 21.99
CA GLY A 355 0.41 -1.43 21.86
C GLY A 355 0.43 -2.23 20.55
N GLY A 356 1.52 -2.19 19.78
CA GLY A 356 1.65 -2.87 18.48
C GLY A 356 1.41 -1.96 17.27
N PRO A 357 1.37 -2.55 16.05
CA PRO A 357 1.18 -1.81 14.81
C PRO A 357 -0.25 -1.25 14.69
N LYS A 358 -0.38 0.03 14.32
CA LYS A 358 -1.66 0.68 13.99
C LYS A 358 -1.62 1.31 12.59
N VAL A 359 -2.73 1.25 11.86
CA VAL A 359 -2.88 1.91 10.55
C VAL A 359 -3.06 3.42 10.69
N LEU A 360 -2.25 4.18 9.95
CA LEU A 360 -2.38 5.62 9.73
C LEU A 360 -3.26 5.95 8.51
N GLU A 361 -3.02 5.24 7.40
CA GLU A 361 -3.71 5.39 6.11
C GLU A 361 -3.43 4.20 5.19
N PHE A 362 -4.26 4.02 4.16
CA PHE A 362 -3.99 3.15 3.02
C PHE A 362 -3.75 3.95 1.75
N ASN A 363 -2.85 3.46 0.90
CA ASN A 363 -2.66 3.89 -0.47
C ASN A 363 -2.88 2.65 -1.38
N CYS A 364 -3.43 2.82 -2.58
CA CYS A 364 -3.91 1.75 -3.47
C CYS A 364 -3.00 1.52 -4.69
N ARG A 365 -1.74 1.94 -4.56
CA ARG A 365 -0.70 1.90 -5.58
C ARG A 365 0.67 1.89 -4.91
N PHE A 366 1.70 1.69 -5.72
CA PHE A 366 3.10 1.75 -5.29
C PHE A 366 3.46 3.10 -4.60
N GLY A 367 4.37 3.05 -3.62
CA GLY A 367 4.88 4.23 -2.90
C GLY A 367 5.88 5.05 -3.73
N ASP A 368 6.14 6.30 -3.35
CA ASP A 368 7.16 7.15 -3.98
C ASP A 368 7.72 8.08 -2.88
N PRO A 369 8.93 7.85 -2.34
CA PRO A 369 10.06 7.17 -2.99
C PRO A 369 10.30 5.69 -2.61
N GLU A 370 9.36 4.99 -1.96
CA GLU A 370 9.56 3.58 -1.55
C GLU A 370 9.84 2.64 -2.72
N THR A 371 9.17 2.86 -3.87
CA THR A 371 9.29 1.97 -5.03
C THR A 371 10.69 2.02 -5.65
N GLN A 372 11.34 3.18 -5.63
CA GLN A 372 12.73 3.32 -6.05
C GLN A 372 13.64 2.37 -5.26
N SER A 373 13.44 2.31 -3.92
CA SER A 373 14.19 1.41 -3.03
C SER A 373 13.87 -0.06 -3.32
N LEU A 374 12.57 -0.41 -3.42
CA LEU A 374 12.13 -1.78 -3.70
C LEU A 374 12.64 -2.30 -5.05
N MET A 375 12.47 -1.53 -6.12
CA MET A 375 12.85 -1.95 -7.48
C MET A 375 14.37 -2.13 -7.61
N ALA A 376 15.17 -1.31 -6.93
CA ALA A 376 16.62 -1.45 -6.89
C ALA A 376 17.07 -2.81 -6.31
N ARG A 377 16.25 -3.43 -5.43
CA ARG A 377 16.51 -4.73 -4.80
C ARG A 377 15.73 -5.91 -5.39
N TRP A 378 14.86 -5.69 -6.38
CA TRP A 378 13.94 -6.73 -6.88
C TRP A 378 14.66 -7.84 -7.66
N LYS A 379 14.46 -9.10 -7.26
CA LYS A 379 14.90 -10.32 -7.97
C LYS A 379 13.71 -11.08 -8.54
N GLY A 380 13.86 -11.62 -9.75
CA GLY A 380 12.77 -12.23 -10.52
C GLY A 380 12.16 -11.28 -11.56
N ASP A 381 11.22 -11.77 -12.36
CA ASP A 381 10.56 -10.99 -13.41
C ASP A 381 9.39 -10.17 -12.83
N LEU A 382 9.59 -8.84 -12.77
CA LEU A 382 8.54 -7.92 -12.36
C LEU A 382 7.34 -7.96 -13.31
N LEU A 383 7.55 -8.05 -14.62
CA LEU A 383 6.46 -8.03 -15.61
C LEU A 383 5.51 -9.22 -15.38
N GLU A 384 6.09 -10.41 -15.25
CA GLU A 384 5.35 -11.64 -14.94
C GLU A 384 4.62 -11.53 -13.59
N THR A 385 5.26 -10.96 -12.57
CA THR A 385 4.63 -10.72 -11.26
C THR A 385 3.43 -9.77 -11.34
N LEU A 386 3.56 -8.64 -12.05
CA LEU A 386 2.44 -7.70 -12.25
C LEU A 386 1.31 -8.33 -13.08
N TRP A 387 1.65 -9.14 -14.09
CA TRP A 387 0.68 -9.91 -14.89
C TRP A 387 -0.11 -10.92 -14.03
N LEU A 388 0.59 -11.71 -13.21
CA LEU A 388 -0.01 -12.69 -12.30
C LEU A 388 -0.91 -12.01 -11.27
N THR A 389 -0.49 -10.86 -10.73
CA THR A 389 -1.31 -10.05 -9.83
C THR A 389 -2.59 -9.54 -10.52
N ALA A 390 -2.49 -8.98 -11.73
CA ALA A 390 -3.66 -8.48 -12.46
C ALA A 390 -4.62 -9.59 -12.91
N SER A 391 -4.12 -10.80 -13.16
CA SER A 391 -4.91 -11.96 -13.62
C SER A 391 -5.50 -12.84 -12.51
N GLY A 392 -5.20 -12.60 -11.23
CA GLY A 392 -5.72 -13.44 -10.13
C GLY A 392 -4.93 -14.73 -9.89
N GLN A 393 -3.61 -14.68 -10.14
CA GLN A 393 -2.68 -15.82 -10.17
C GLN A 393 -1.37 -15.54 -9.41
N LEU A 394 -1.37 -14.62 -8.44
CA LEU A 394 -0.18 -14.22 -7.67
C LEU A 394 0.41 -15.38 -6.86
N ASP A 395 -0.38 -16.42 -6.58
CA ASP A 395 0.06 -17.69 -6.01
C ASP A 395 1.09 -18.46 -6.87
N GLN A 396 1.25 -18.09 -8.14
CA GLN A 396 2.25 -18.66 -9.07
C GLN A 396 3.50 -17.76 -9.22
N ALA A 397 3.56 -16.60 -8.57
CA ALA A 397 4.66 -15.67 -8.74
C ALA A 397 5.95 -16.16 -8.06
N ASN A 398 7.09 -15.94 -8.70
CA ASN A 398 8.41 -16.30 -8.18
C ASN A 398 9.34 -15.08 -8.23
N PHE A 399 9.40 -14.36 -7.11
CA PHE A 399 10.26 -13.20 -6.93
C PHE A 399 10.76 -13.12 -5.48
N SER A 400 11.83 -12.37 -5.26
CA SER A 400 12.37 -12.07 -3.93
C SER A 400 13.06 -10.70 -3.94
N PHE A 401 13.62 -10.29 -2.80
CA PHE A 401 14.54 -9.15 -2.73
C PHE A 401 15.99 -9.62 -2.54
N GLU A 402 16.96 -8.75 -2.84
CA GLU A 402 18.36 -8.99 -2.48
C GLU A 402 18.58 -8.82 -0.97
N GLY A 403 19.46 -9.61 -0.36
CA GLY A 403 19.83 -9.45 1.06
C GLY A 403 20.60 -8.17 1.41
N ALA A 404 21.01 -7.39 0.40
CA ALA A 404 21.55 -6.04 0.58
C ALA A 404 20.47 -5.05 1.03
N THR A 405 20.87 -3.83 1.44
CA THR A 405 19.96 -2.71 1.73
C THR A 405 20.02 -1.66 0.62
N SER A 406 18.88 -1.02 0.33
CA SER A 406 18.77 0.12 -0.57
C SER A 406 18.32 1.37 0.17
N CYS A 407 18.84 2.53 -0.21
CA CYS A 407 18.41 3.84 0.27
C CYS A 407 18.23 4.80 -0.92
N CYS A 408 17.07 5.45 -1.00
CA CYS A 408 16.75 6.51 -1.94
C CYS A 408 16.76 7.86 -1.24
N VAL A 409 17.58 8.79 -1.73
CA VAL A 409 17.62 10.20 -1.32
C VAL A 409 17.00 11.04 -2.44
N VAL A 410 15.99 11.85 -2.12
CA VAL A 410 15.33 12.70 -3.11
C VAL A 410 15.98 14.07 -3.15
N VAL A 411 16.47 14.45 -4.34
CA VAL A 411 16.96 15.80 -4.65
C VAL A 411 15.78 16.65 -5.13
N CYS A 412 15.57 17.77 -4.47
CA CYS A 412 14.41 18.65 -4.59
C CYS A 412 14.76 20.03 -5.13
N ALA A 413 13.79 20.66 -5.80
CA ALA A 413 13.88 22.02 -6.29
C ALA A 413 13.52 23.05 -5.20
N GLN A 414 14.27 24.16 -5.17
CA GLN A 414 14.07 25.25 -4.21
C GLN A 414 12.60 25.68 -4.15
N GLY A 415 12.06 25.83 -2.94
CA GLY A 415 10.66 26.19 -2.71
C GLY A 415 9.69 25.00 -2.59
N TYR A 416 10.15 23.76 -2.81
CA TYR A 416 9.44 22.56 -2.37
C TYR A 416 9.30 22.53 -0.82
N PRO A 417 8.16 22.11 -0.23
CA PRO A 417 6.96 21.53 -0.87
C PRO A 417 5.94 22.55 -1.40
N SER A 418 6.16 23.85 -1.26
CA SER A 418 5.19 24.90 -1.59
C SER A 418 5.14 25.24 -3.08
N LYS A 419 6.04 26.10 -3.57
CA LYS A 419 6.14 26.55 -4.96
C LYS A 419 7.56 26.26 -5.45
N PRO A 420 7.82 25.04 -5.97
CA PRO A 420 9.14 24.67 -6.46
C PRO A 420 9.52 25.47 -7.71
N ARG A 421 10.80 25.83 -7.83
CA ARG A 421 11.40 26.34 -9.06
C ARG A 421 11.39 25.26 -10.15
N VAL A 422 11.26 25.68 -11.41
CA VAL A 422 11.27 24.83 -12.61
C VAL A 422 12.05 25.53 -13.74
N GLY A 423 12.63 24.75 -14.66
CA GLY A 423 13.41 25.22 -15.79
C GLY A 423 14.94 25.18 -15.59
N ASP A 424 15.42 24.83 -14.40
CA ASP A 424 16.84 24.79 -14.06
C ASP A 424 17.51 23.57 -14.72
N THR A 425 18.66 23.77 -15.38
CA THR A 425 19.40 22.69 -16.04
C THR A 425 20.00 21.72 -15.04
N ILE A 426 19.77 20.42 -15.24
CA ILE A 426 20.23 19.33 -14.37
C ILE A 426 21.53 18.74 -14.93
N SER A 427 22.51 18.52 -14.06
CA SER A 427 23.81 17.90 -14.42
C SER A 427 24.34 16.99 -13.31
N GLY A 428 25.38 16.21 -13.63
CA GLY A 428 26.10 15.36 -12.67
C GLY A 428 25.49 13.98 -12.38
N MET A 429 24.43 13.58 -13.09
CA MET A 429 23.83 12.24 -12.98
C MET A 429 24.84 11.11 -13.26
N ASP A 430 25.56 11.18 -14.39
CA ASP A 430 26.56 10.16 -14.74
C ASP A 430 27.68 10.08 -13.68
N ALA A 431 28.08 11.23 -13.11
CA ALA A 431 29.06 11.28 -12.03
C ALA A 431 28.54 10.60 -10.76
N ALA A 432 27.27 10.79 -10.42
CA ALA A 432 26.61 10.14 -9.29
C ALA A 432 26.52 8.62 -9.46
N GLU A 433 26.12 8.14 -10.65
CA GLU A 433 25.97 6.70 -10.91
C GLU A 433 27.32 5.95 -10.93
N ASN A 434 28.39 6.61 -11.39
CA ASN A 434 29.75 6.04 -11.44
C ASN A 434 30.48 5.96 -10.07
N LEU A 435 29.88 6.40 -8.96
CA LEU A 435 30.49 6.26 -7.62
C LEU A 435 30.42 4.84 -7.05
N GLY A 436 29.62 3.94 -7.64
CA GLY A 436 29.45 2.58 -7.11
C GLY A 436 30.67 1.69 -7.33
N ALA A 437 31.22 1.11 -6.25
CA ALA A 437 32.20 0.03 -6.35
C ALA A 437 31.53 -1.28 -6.82
N SER A 438 32.31 -2.32 -7.14
CA SER A 438 31.83 -3.57 -7.79
C SER A 438 30.68 -4.32 -7.08
N ASN A 439 30.47 -4.10 -5.78
CA ASN A 439 29.38 -4.69 -4.99
C ASN A 439 28.36 -3.62 -4.50
N GLN A 440 28.32 -2.48 -5.17
CA GLN A 440 27.42 -1.37 -4.91
C GLN A 440 26.77 -0.95 -6.24
N LYS A 441 25.62 -0.31 -6.14
CA LYS A 441 24.90 0.16 -7.32
C LYS A 441 24.21 1.47 -6.99
N ILE A 442 24.26 2.43 -7.91
CA ILE A 442 23.56 3.70 -7.80
C ILE A 442 22.67 3.83 -9.03
N ILE A 443 21.46 4.35 -8.85
CA ILE A 443 20.47 4.56 -9.91
C ILE A 443 19.80 5.92 -9.68
N CYS A 444 19.81 6.78 -10.68
CA CYS A 444 19.21 8.12 -10.64
C CYS A 444 17.82 8.12 -11.27
N PHE A 445 16.78 7.90 -10.45
CA PHE A 445 15.40 7.91 -10.93
C PHE A 445 14.87 9.34 -11.12
N HIS A 446 14.84 9.80 -12.37
CA HIS A 446 14.04 10.95 -12.80
C HIS A 446 12.60 10.92 -12.24
N ALA A 447 12.20 12.02 -11.60
CA ALA A 447 10.83 12.33 -11.21
C ALA A 447 10.36 13.60 -11.93
N GLY A 448 10.36 14.77 -11.27
CA GLY A 448 10.03 16.06 -11.85
C GLY A 448 11.12 16.61 -12.78
N THR A 449 11.30 15.98 -13.94
CA THR A 449 12.20 16.45 -15.00
C THR A 449 11.51 16.51 -16.37
N SER A 450 11.93 17.44 -17.22
CA SER A 450 11.50 17.54 -18.63
C SER A 450 12.70 17.85 -19.54
N LEU A 451 12.55 17.68 -20.86
CA LEU A 451 13.53 18.20 -21.82
C LEU A 451 13.41 19.73 -21.88
N GLY A 452 14.52 20.44 -21.73
CA GLY A 452 14.65 21.86 -22.03
C GLY A 452 14.87 22.12 -23.52
N SER A 453 14.91 23.40 -23.91
CA SER A 453 15.11 23.82 -25.31
C SER A 453 16.43 23.34 -25.92
N ALA A 454 17.49 23.20 -25.10
CA ALA A 454 18.79 22.67 -25.50
C ALA A 454 18.85 21.13 -25.56
N GLY A 455 17.73 20.42 -25.37
CA GLY A 455 17.70 18.94 -25.32
C GLY A 455 18.19 18.33 -24.00
N VAL A 456 18.70 19.14 -23.07
CA VAL A 456 19.17 18.72 -21.73
C VAL A 456 17.99 18.61 -20.76
N ALA A 457 18.11 17.76 -19.74
CA ALA A 457 17.11 17.66 -18.68
C ALA A 457 17.04 18.95 -17.82
N VAL A 458 15.83 19.42 -17.54
CA VAL A 458 15.55 20.56 -16.66
C VAL A 458 14.58 20.18 -15.54
N THR A 459 14.58 20.93 -14.43
CA THR A 459 13.61 20.78 -13.34
C THR A 459 12.18 21.05 -13.83
N SER A 460 11.23 20.18 -13.50
CA SER A 460 9.80 20.34 -13.88
C SER A 460 8.81 20.00 -12.76
N GLY A 461 9.32 19.74 -11.55
CA GLY A 461 8.53 19.46 -10.36
C GLY A 461 9.38 19.55 -9.10
N GLY A 462 8.74 19.49 -7.93
CA GLY A 462 9.43 19.74 -6.67
C GLY A 462 10.37 18.63 -6.18
N ARG A 463 10.04 17.37 -6.49
CA ARG A 463 10.96 16.23 -6.34
C ARG A 463 11.55 15.94 -7.72
N VAL A 464 12.86 16.08 -7.88
CA VAL A 464 13.51 16.14 -9.21
C VAL A 464 14.13 14.79 -9.57
N ILE A 465 15.08 14.30 -8.75
CA ILE A 465 15.77 13.01 -8.92
C ILE A 465 15.71 12.22 -7.61
N GLY A 466 15.33 10.94 -7.66
CA GLY A 466 15.52 9.99 -6.57
C GLY A 466 16.80 9.19 -6.77
N VAL A 467 17.87 9.55 -6.05
CA VAL A 467 19.18 8.88 -6.12
C VAL A 467 19.17 7.69 -5.19
N THR A 468 19.16 6.48 -5.77
CA THR A 468 19.01 5.22 -5.02
C THR A 468 20.30 4.43 -5.04
N ALA A 469 20.89 4.21 -3.87
CA ALA A 469 22.06 3.36 -3.70
C ALA A 469 21.69 2.00 -3.08
N VAL A 470 22.34 0.92 -3.54
CA VAL A 470 22.30 -0.41 -2.95
C VAL A 470 23.68 -0.75 -2.39
N ALA A 471 23.74 -1.22 -1.15
CA ALA A 471 24.96 -1.64 -0.48
C ALA A 471 24.67 -2.73 0.57
N ALA A 472 25.73 -3.28 1.20
CA ALA A 472 25.62 -4.40 2.14
C ALA A 472 24.73 -4.14 3.38
N ASP A 473 24.56 -2.89 3.80
CA ASP A 473 23.79 -2.50 4.98
C ASP A 473 23.25 -1.06 4.85
N LEU A 474 22.32 -0.69 5.73
CA LEU A 474 21.68 0.63 5.74
C LEU A 474 22.67 1.79 5.90
N GLN A 475 23.72 1.62 6.71
CA GLN A 475 24.68 2.69 6.95
C GLN A 475 25.45 3.02 5.67
N LYS A 476 25.93 2.00 4.96
CA LYS A 476 26.62 2.16 3.67
C LYS A 476 25.67 2.61 2.56
N ALA A 477 24.44 2.09 2.51
CA ALA A 477 23.46 2.49 1.49
C ALA A 477 23.03 3.95 1.66
N SER A 478 22.77 4.38 2.90
CA SER A 478 22.46 5.78 3.23
C SER A 478 23.62 6.70 2.88
N ALA A 479 24.83 6.41 3.37
CA ALA A 479 26.02 7.23 3.09
C ALA A 479 26.32 7.35 1.59
N LEU A 480 26.24 6.25 0.84
CA LEU A 480 26.48 6.25 -0.61
C LEU A 480 25.38 7.01 -1.38
N ALA A 481 24.11 6.86 -1.01
CA ALA A 481 23.02 7.63 -1.61
C ALA A 481 23.15 9.14 -1.34
N THR A 482 23.53 9.52 -0.11
CA THR A 482 23.78 10.93 0.26
C THR A 482 24.99 11.51 -0.47
N GLN A 483 26.07 10.73 -0.63
CA GLN A 483 27.23 11.14 -1.43
C GLN A 483 26.83 11.32 -2.90
N ALA A 484 26.16 10.34 -3.51
CA ALA A 484 25.72 10.42 -4.89
C ALA A 484 24.75 11.58 -5.15
N ALA A 485 23.83 11.85 -4.20
CA ALA A 485 22.93 12.99 -4.26
C ALA A 485 23.67 14.34 -4.29
N SER A 486 24.86 14.46 -3.69
CA SER A 486 25.64 15.70 -3.73
C SER A 486 26.26 16.02 -5.09
N HIS A 487 26.31 15.05 -6.01
CA HIS A 487 26.75 15.27 -7.41
C HIS A 487 25.63 15.75 -8.33
N ILE A 488 24.36 15.72 -7.89
CA ILE A 488 23.25 16.24 -8.68
C ILE A 488 23.20 17.76 -8.56
N HIS A 489 23.38 18.47 -9.68
CA HIS A 489 23.49 19.92 -9.69
C HIS A 489 22.43 20.59 -10.59
N PHE A 490 21.70 21.53 -9.98
CA PHE A 490 20.85 22.55 -10.60
C PHE A 490 20.64 23.69 -9.58
N GLU A 491 20.14 24.86 -10.00
CA GLU A 491 20.07 26.01 -9.10
C GLU A 491 19.12 25.77 -7.91
N GLY A 492 19.63 25.98 -6.69
CA GLY A 492 18.85 25.80 -5.46
C GLY A 492 18.46 24.34 -5.15
N ALA A 493 19.17 23.36 -5.72
CA ALA A 493 19.05 21.95 -5.36
C ALA A 493 19.27 21.72 -3.86
N PHE A 494 18.42 20.91 -3.23
CA PHE A 494 18.61 20.47 -1.85
C PHE A 494 18.09 19.04 -1.61
N PHE A 495 18.61 18.38 -0.59
CA PHE A 495 18.18 17.06 -0.13
C PHE A 495 18.50 16.91 1.37
N ARG A 496 17.91 15.88 2.00
CA ARG A 496 18.19 15.52 3.39
C ARG A 496 19.39 14.56 3.47
N ARG A 497 20.32 14.81 4.40
CA ARG A 497 21.51 13.96 4.65
C ARG A 497 21.32 12.91 5.75
N ASP A 498 20.13 12.85 6.33
CA ASP A 498 19.83 12.06 7.53
C ASP A 498 18.85 10.89 7.27
N ILE A 499 18.59 10.55 6.01
CA ILE A 499 17.70 9.45 5.59
C ILE A 499 18.20 8.12 6.16
N GLY A 500 17.38 7.49 7.00
CA GLY A 500 17.69 6.23 7.71
C GLY A 500 18.45 6.42 9.02
N SER A 501 18.85 7.65 9.37
CA SER A 501 19.67 7.91 10.57
C SER A 501 18.98 7.58 11.90
N ARG A 502 17.63 7.62 11.94
CA ARG A 502 16.81 7.27 13.13
C ARG A 502 17.21 5.92 13.72
N VAL A 503 17.22 4.88 12.89
CA VAL A 503 17.44 3.50 13.35
C VAL A 503 18.93 3.16 13.47
N LEU A 504 19.79 3.84 12.71
CA LEU A 504 21.24 3.77 12.90
C LEU A 504 21.67 4.29 14.28
N LYS A 505 21.06 5.39 14.77
CA LYS A 505 21.32 5.94 16.10
C LYS A 505 20.87 5.00 17.23
N SER A 506 19.69 4.38 17.12
CA SER A 506 19.20 3.44 18.15
C SER A 506 20.05 2.17 18.24
N THR A 507 20.54 1.65 17.10
CA THR A 507 21.41 0.45 17.03
C THR A 507 22.77 0.65 17.70
N LEU A 508 23.25 1.90 17.81
CA LEU A 508 24.47 2.24 18.54
C LEU A 508 24.25 2.41 20.05
N GLN A 509 23.01 2.68 20.48
CA GLN A 509 22.62 2.77 21.89
C GLN A 509 22.30 1.41 22.51
N SER A 510 21.83 0.43 21.72
CA SER A 510 21.59 -0.95 22.19
C SER A 510 22.83 -1.84 22.20
N LYS A 511 23.98 -1.34 21.72
CA LYS A 511 25.30 -2.01 21.74
C LYS A 511 26.26 -1.42 22.78
N ARG A 512 25.76 -0.56 23.67
CA ARG A 512 26.46 0.01 24.83
C ARG A 512 25.69 -0.35 26.10
#